data_AF-A0A9D4UYU0-F1
#
_entry.id   AF-A0A9D4UYU0-F1
#
_cell.length_a   1.000
_cell.length_b   1.000
_cell.length_c   1.000
_cell.angle_alpha   90.00
_cell.angle_beta   90.00
_cell.angle_gamma   90.00
#
_symmetry.space_group_name_H-M   'P 1'
#
loop_
_entity.id
_entity.type
_entity.pdbx_description
1 polymer ?
#
loop_
_entity_poly.entity_id
_entity_poly.type
_entity_poly.pdbx_seq_one_letter_code
_entity_poly.pdbx_strand_id
1 'polypeptide(L)'
;MTTRLKKNRKKRGHVSAGHGRIGKHKKHPRGRGNTGCMHHEKYHPRYFGKVGMCYFHKTMNKFHYPIVNVDNLFSLLPDFAKSALKGKGPLLDVTPFGYFKVLGKGNAPPTPLVR
;
A
#
# COMPACT_ATOMS: atom_id res chain seq x y z
N MET A 1 13.07 -17.80 -11.97
CA MET A 1 14.14 -18.60 -11.31
C MET A 1 14.49 -19.80 -12.17
N THR A 2 15.75 -19.91 -12.62
CA THR A 2 16.20 -21.05 -13.43
C THR A 2 16.31 -22.32 -12.60
N THR A 3 16.11 -23.48 -13.23
CA THR A 3 16.07 -24.80 -12.56
C THR A 3 17.38 -25.16 -11.86
N ARG A 4 18.52 -24.70 -12.37
CA ARG A 4 19.87 -24.95 -11.82
C ARG A 4 20.07 -24.36 -10.42
N LEU A 5 19.46 -23.21 -10.12
CA LEU A 5 19.62 -22.50 -8.85
C LEU A 5 18.66 -23.01 -7.75
N LYS A 6 17.71 -23.90 -8.09
CA LYS A 6 16.77 -24.47 -7.12
C LYS A 6 17.51 -25.36 -6.12
N LYS A 7 17.26 -25.14 -4.82
CA LYS A 7 17.84 -25.94 -3.72
C LYS A 7 17.64 -27.46 -3.88
N ASN A 8 16.57 -27.88 -4.56
CA ASN A 8 16.30 -29.30 -4.83
C ASN A 8 17.39 -30.01 -5.64
N ARG A 9 18.19 -29.30 -6.44
CA ARG A 9 19.31 -29.90 -7.18
C ARG A 9 20.39 -30.46 -6.24
N LYS A 10 20.69 -29.72 -5.18
CA LYS A 10 21.69 -30.11 -4.15
C LYS A 10 21.20 -31.24 -3.23
N LYS A 11 19.92 -31.62 -3.31
CA LYS A 11 19.31 -32.63 -2.42
C LYS A 11 19.30 -34.04 -3.01
N ARG A 12 19.74 -34.25 -4.25
CA ARG A 12 19.86 -35.58 -4.87
C ARG A 12 20.93 -36.39 -4.13
N GLY A 13 20.67 -37.68 -3.89
CA GLY A 13 21.53 -38.54 -3.06
C GLY A 13 21.19 -38.53 -1.57
N HIS A 14 20.42 -37.54 -1.09
CA HIS A 14 19.94 -37.53 0.30
C HIS A 14 18.54 -38.17 0.40
N VAL A 15 18.37 -39.07 1.37
CA VAL A 15 17.18 -39.94 1.51
C VAL A 15 15.86 -39.17 1.68
N SER A 16 15.83 -38.05 2.41
CA SER A 16 14.59 -37.37 2.81
C SER A 16 14.37 -36.00 2.16
N ALA A 17 15.21 -35.59 1.20
CA ALA A 17 15.17 -34.29 0.55
C ALA A 17 15.04 -33.07 1.51
N GLY A 18 15.59 -33.20 2.73
CA GLY A 18 15.57 -32.15 3.76
C GLY A 18 14.26 -32.01 4.54
N HIS A 19 13.35 -32.99 4.50
CA HIS A 19 12.11 -33.01 5.30
C HIS A 19 12.20 -33.87 6.57
N GLY A 20 13.39 -34.38 6.91
CA GLY A 20 13.63 -35.23 8.07
C GLY A 20 13.15 -36.67 7.90
N ARG A 21 13.71 -37.61 8.67
CA ARG A 21 13.36 -39.04 8.58
C ARG A 21 12.10 -39.40 9.38
N ILE A 22 11.91 -38.77 10.54
CA ILE A 22 10.85 -39.11 11.50
C ILE A 22 9.53 -38.39 11.17
N GLY A 23 9.53 -37.05 11.13
CA GLY A 23 8.31 -36.27 10.89
C GLY A 23 7.72 -36.46 9.48
N LYS A 24 8.59 -36.69 8.48
CA LYS A 24 8.30 -36.84 7.04
C LYS A 24 7.54 -35.65 6.43
N HIS A 25 7.61 -35.52 5.11
CA HIS A 25 6.77 -34.57 4.39
C HIS A 25 5.37 -35.14 4.20
N LYS A 26 4.39 -34.64 4.97
CA LYS A 26 2.98 -35.01 4.86
C LYS A 26 2.22 -33.94 4.09
N LYS A 27 1.06 -34.30 3.52
CA LYS A 27 0.26 -33.40 2.67
C LYS A 27 -0.20 -32.14 3.42
N HIS A 28 -0.93 -32.30 4.53
CA HIS A 28 -1.48 -31.20 5.33
C HIS A 28 -1.61 -31.60 6.81
N PRO A 29 -0.54 -31.54 7.62
CA PRO A 29 -0.55 -32.09 8.97
C PRO A 29 -1.46 -31.36 9.97
N ARG A 30 -1.86 -30.11 9.69
CA ARG A 30 -2.69 -29.27 10.58
C ARG A 30 -3.89 -28.64 9.85
N GLY A 31 -4.32 -29.25 8.76
CA GLY A 31 -5.39 -28.73 7.91
C GLY A 31 -4.89 -27.88 6.74
N ARG A 32 -5.84 -27.25 6.03
CA ARG A 32 -5.62 -26.50 4.79
C ARG A 32 -6.08 -25.06 4.97
N GLY A 33 -5.33 -24.10 4.45
CA GLY A 33 -5.69 -22.68 4.56
C GLY A 33 -5.72 -22.21 6.02
N ASN A 34 -6.70 -21.38 6.37
CA ASN A 34 -6.81 -20.74 7.69
C ASN A 34 -7.58 -21.58 8.73
N THR A 35 -7.50 -22.91 8.64
CA THR A 35 -8.18 -23.82 9.59
C THR A 35 -7.54 -23.76 10.97
N GLY A 36 -8.35 -23.87 12.03
CA GLY A 36 -7.85 -23.87 13.41
C GLY A 36 -7.44 -22.49 13.92
N CYS A 37 -7.80 -21.43 13.20
CA CYS A 37 -7.36 -20.07 13.49
C CYS A 37 -7.87 -19.53 14.85
N MET A 38 -8.96 -20.07 15.40
CA MET A 38 -9.39 -19.75 16.78
C MET A 38 -8.68 -20.57 17.87
N HIS A 39 -8.00 -21.66 17.49
CA HIS A 39 -7.42 -22.61 18.45
C HIS A 39 -5.90 -22.50 18.54
N HIS A 40 -5.22 -22.04 17.48
CA HIS A 40 -3.76 -22.10 17.38
C HIS A 40 -3.09 -20.81 16.85
N GLU A 41 -3.75 -19.66 16.88
CA GLU A 41 -3.22 -18.40 16.35
C GLU A 41 -2.90 -17.37 17.42
N LYS A 42 -1.77 -16.67 17.23
CA LYS A 42 -1.28 -15.62 18.13
C LYS A 42 -1.10 -14.26 17.45
N TYR A 43 -0.81 -14.24 16.15
CA TYR A 43 -0.25 -13.07 15.48
C TYR A 43 -1.26 -12.05 14.98
N HIS A 44 -2.54 -12.44 14.84
CA HIS A 44 -3.55 -11.63 14.18
C HIS A 44 -4.67 -11.23 15.15
N PRO A 45 -4.45 -10.20 15.99
CA PRO A 45 -5.49 -9.70 16.87
C PRO A 45 -6.66 -9.12 16.04
N ARG A 46 -7.88 -9.31 16.53
CA ARG A 46 -9.14 -8.81 15.91
C ARG A 46 -9.46 -9.38 14.52
N TYR A 47 -8.82 -10.48 14.13
CA TYR A 47 -9.15 -11.19 12.87
C TYR A 47 -10.58 -11.74 12.88
N PHE A 48 -11.03 -12.22 14.04
CA PHE A 48 -12.41 -12.65 14.26
C PHE A 48 -13.26 -11.55 14.88
N GLY A 49 -14.53 -11.52 14.52
CA GLY A 49 -15.53 -10.57 15.01
C GLY A 49 -16.12 -9.70 13.90
N LYS A 50 -17.27 -9.10 14.17
CA LYS A 50 -17.89 -8.09 13.28
C LYS A 50 -17.63 -6.71 13.88
N VAL A 51 -17.29 -5.73 13.03
CA VAL A 51 -17.04 -4.34 13.44
C VAL A 51 -17.71 -3.39 12.45
N GLY A 52 -18.34 -2.33 12.97
CA GLY A 52 -18.91 -1.24 12.16
C GLY A 52 -20.26 -1.56 11.53
N MET A 53 -20.72 -0.65 10.66
CA MET A 53 -21.98 -0.75 9.92
C MET A 53 -21.75 -1.27 8.50
N CYS A 54 -22.69 -2.08 7.98
CA CYS A 54 -22.65 -2.52 6.59
C CYS A 54 -23.00 -1.38 5.63
N TYR A 55 -22.20 -1.19 4.57
CA TYR A 55 -22.50 -0.26 3.47
C TYR A 55 -22.90 -1.08 2.23
N PHE A 56 -24.18 -1.04 1.86
CA PHE A 56 -24.68 -1.71 0.67
C PHE A 56 -24.48 -0.88 -0.60
N HIS A 57 -24.14 -1.55 -1.71
CA HIS A 57 -23.92 -0.92 -3.02
C HIS A 57 -22.88 0.22 -3.00
N LYS A 58 -21.77 -0.01 -2.31
CA LYS A 58 -20.69 0.97 -2.16
C LYS A 58 -19.96 1.18 -3.50
N THR A 59 -20.16 2.35 -4.10
CA THR A 59 -19.42 2.80 -5.30
C THR A 59 -18.20 3.63 -4.88
N MET A 60 -17.00 3.25 -5.31
CA MET A 60 -15.76 3.91 -4.89
C MET A 60 -15.61 5.35 -5.41
N ASN A 61 -16.20 5.68 -6.56
CA ASN A 61 -16.09 7.01 -7.17
C ASN A 61 -16.66 8.13 -6.30
N LYS A 62 -17.69 7.84 -5.48
CA LYS A 62 -18.26 8.80 -4.51
C LYS A 62 -17.27 9.18 -3.41
N PHE A 63 -16.28 8.33 -3.15
CA PHE A 63 -15.23 8.53 -2.14
C PHE A 63 -13.90 8.97 -2.76
N HIS A 64 -13.88 9.29 -4.05
CA HIS A 64 -12.68 9.75 -4.71
C HIS A 64 -12.35 11.17 -4.26
N TYR A 65 -11.46 11.28 -3.27
CA TYR A 65 -11.01 12.55 -2.71
C TYR A 65 -9.49 12.54 -2.49
N PRO A 66 -8.69 12.37 -3.55
CA PRO A 66 -7.23 12.43 -3.47
C PRO A 66 -6.75 13.78 -2.92
N ILE A 67 -5.67 13.67 -2.14
CA ILE A 67 -5.18 14.73 -1.26
C ILE A 67 -3.79 15.14 -1.75
N VAL A 68 -3.55 16.46 -1.82
CA VAL A 68 -2.23 17.05 -1.96
C VAL A 68 -1.87 17.84 -0.71
N ASN A 69 -0.60 17.84 -0.33
CA ASN A 69 -0.10 18.62 0.80
C ASN A 69 0.52 19.93 0.31
N VAL A 70 0.54 20.95 1.17
CA VAL A 70 1.05 22.30 0.86
C VAL A 70 2.50 22.28 0.38
N ASP A 71 3.34 21.42 0.97
CA ASP A 71 4.74 21.22 0.57
C ASP A 71 4.94 20.83 -0.91
N ASN A 72 3.98 20.11 -1.48
CA ASN A 72 4.04 19.60 -2.85
C ASN A 72 3.37 20.51 -3.88
N LEU A 73 2.68 21.58 -3.45
CA LEU A 73 1.95 22.47 -4.36
C LEU A 73 2.89 23.17 -5.36
N PHE A 74 4.08 23.58 -4.90
CA PHE A 74 5.06 24.26 -5.75
C PHE A 74 5.58 23.36 -6.89
N SER A 75 5.59 22.04 -6.68
CA SER A 75 6.01 21.06 -7.69
C SER A 75 5.01 20.89 -8.83
N LEU A 76 3.73 21.21 -8.61
CA LEU A 76 2.68 21.14 -9.63
C LEU A 76 2.77 22.29 -10.64
N LEU A 77 3.42 23.39 -10.27
CA LEU A 77 3.61 24.51 -11.16
C LEU A 77 4.62 24.16 -12.26
N PRO A 78 4.33 24.52 -13.53
CA PRO A 78 5.33 24.43 -14.58
C PRO A 78 6.45 25.45 -14.35
N ASP A 79 7.67 25.14 -14.82
CA ASP A 79 8.87 25.90 -14.46
C ASP A 79 8.86 27.36 -14.92
N PHE A 80 8.16 27.67 -16.02
CA PHE A 80 7.97 29.06 -16.47
C PHE A 80 7.08 29.89 -15.53
N ALA A 81 6.14 29.25 -14.82
CA ALA A 81 5.25 29.93 -13.88
C ALA A 81 5.96 30.19 -12.54
N LYS A 82 6.97 29.38 -12.19
CA LYS A 82 7.81 29.58 -11.00
C LYS A 82 8.68 30.84 -11.10
N SER A 83 9.08 31.24 -12.30
CA SER A 83 9.95 32.40 -12.53
C SER A 83 9.21 33.72 -12.75
N ALA A 84 7.92 33.68 -13.11
CA ALA A 84 7.09 34.86 -13.41
C ALA A 84 6.54 35.60 -12.16
N LEU A 85 6.98 35.22 -10.96
CA LEU A 85 6.47 35.67 -9.67
C LEU A 85 6.93 37.08 -9.28
N LYS A 86 6.48 38.10 -10.02
CA LYS A 86 6.62 39.51 -9.63
C LYS A 86 5.27 40.06 -9.14
N GLY A 87 4.99 39.90 -7.85
CA GLY A 87 3.98 40.66 -7.12
C GLY A 87 2.55 40.10 -7.06
N LYS A 88 2.13 39.20 -7.95
CA LYS A 88 0.86 38.46 -7.85
C LYS A 88 1.13 36.95 -7.92
N GLY A 89 0.65 36.21 -6.92
CA GLY A 89 0.79 34.75 -6.86
C GLY A 89 0.04 34.05 -7.99
N PRO A 90 0.57 32.97 -8.59
CA PRO A 90 -0.15 32.22 -9.61
C PRO A 90 -1.39 31.58 -9.00
N LEU A 91 -2.45 31.54 -9.81
CA LEU A 91 -3.64 30.75 -9.53
C LEU A 91 -3.28 29.27 -9.76
N LEU A 92 -3.42 28.44 -8.72
CA LEU A 92 -3.16 27.01 -8.80
C LEU A 92 -4.46 26.23 -8.58
N ASP A 93 -5.14 25.90 -9.67
CA ASP A 93 -6.22 24.92 -9.63
C ASP A 93 -5.64 23.51 -9.57
N VAL A 94 -5.93 22.81 -8.47
CA VAL A 94 -5.46 21.44 -8.23
C VAL A 94 -6.37 20.38 -8.85
N THR A 95 -7.57 20.78 -9.33
CA THR A 95 -8.60 19.89 -9.88
C THR A 95 -8.16 19.21 -11.19
N PRO A 96 -7.53 19.91 -12.17
CA PRO A 96 -7.03 19.29 -13.39
C PRO A 96 -5.90 18.28 -13.13
N PHE A 97 -5.15 18.47 -12.05
CA PHE A 97 -4.14 17.53 -11.58
C PHE A 97 -4.75 16.34 -10.81
N GLY A 98 -6.07 16.31 -10.68
CA GLY A 98 -6.82 15.22 -10.08
C GLY A 98 -6.90 15.27 -8.57
N TYR A 99 -6.59 16.40 -7.90
CA TYR A 99 -6.71 16.55 -6.45
C TYR A 99 -7.98 17.30 -6.06
N PHE A 100 -8.57 16.90 -4.93
CA PHE A 100 -9.82 17.51 -4.44
C PHE A 100 -9.67 18.08 -3.02
N LYS A 101 -8.63 17.69 -2.28
CA LYS A 101 -8.30 18.21 -0.95
C LYS A 101 -6.87 18.72 -0.88
N VAL A 102 -6.67 19.87 -0.21
CA VAL A 102 -5.36 20.35 0.20
C VAL A 102 -5.22 20.22 1.72
N LEU A 103 -4.12 19.63 2.21
CA LEU A 103 -3.78 19.54 3.64
C LEU A 103 -2.50 20.28 3.98
N GLY A 104 -2.44 20.89 5.17
CA GLY A 104 -1.34 21.73 5.64
C GLY A 104 -0.16 20.98 6.25
N LYS A 105 0.38 19.96 5.56
CA LYS A 105 1.64 19.32 5.98
C LYS A 105 2.83 20.01 5.32
N GLY A 106 3.88 20.26 6.12
CA GLY A 106 5.16 20.82 5.65
C GLY A 106 5.18 22.35 5.60
N ASN A 107 6.21 22.90 4.95
CA ASN A 107 6.36 24.34 4.83
C ASN A 107 5.50 24.89 3.69
N ALA A 108 5.01 26.11 3.89
CA ALA A 108 4.34 26.84 2.83
C ALA A 108 5.31 27.03 1.64
N PRO A 109 4.78 27.05 0.40
CA PRO A 109 5.58 27.41 -0.77
C PRO A 109 6.27 28.77 -0.54
N PRO A 110 7.47 28.96 -1.09
CA PRO A 110 8.25 30.19 -0.88
C PRO A 110 7.57 31.43 -1.49
N THR A 111 6.53 31.23 -2.30
CA THR A 111 5.76 32.28 -2.96
C THR A 111 4.29 32.13 -2.62
N PRO A 112 3.55 33.25 -2.49
CA PRO A 112 2.12 33.20 -2.23
C PRO A 112 1.42 32.51 -3.42
N LEU A 113 0.65 31.47 -3.13
CA LEU A 113 -0.22 30.81 -4.11
C LEU A 113 -1.67 31.20 -3.81
N VAL A 114 -2.44 31.43 -4.86
CA VAL A 114 -3.88 31.70 -4.76
C VAL A 114 -4.64 30.48 -5.27
N ARG A 115 -5.69 30.10 -4.54
CA ARG A 115 -6.61 29.03 -4.93
C ARG A 115 -7.61 29.53 -5.96
#